data_AF-A0A428JCR4-F1
#
_entry.id   AF-A0A428JCR4-F1
#
_cell.length_a   1.000
_cell.length_b   1.000
_cell.length_c   1.000
_cell.angle_alpha   90.00
_cell.angle_beta   90.00
_cell.angle_gamma   90.00
#
_symmetry.space_group_name_H-M   'P 1'
#
loop_
_entity.id
_entity.type
_entity.pdbx_description
1 polymer ?
#
loop_
_entity_poly.entity_id
_entity_poly.type
_entity_poly.pdbx_seq_one_letter_code
_entity_poly.pdbx_strand_id
1 'polypeptide(L)' 'MAWLLFTPIGALYLLIRYRGSAKRQQVLAQEYENEYANVGHVMVMNTVAAVLIVVVLGMLLMVPICVWRQV' A
#
# COMPACT_ATOMS: atom_id res chain seq x y z
N MET A 1 4.60 -19.71 -3.12
CA MET A 1 3.33 -19.93 -2.40
C MET A 1 2.60 -18.64 -2.04
N ALA A 2 3.27 -17.55 -1.61
CA ALA A 2 2.60 -16.28 -1.31
C ALA A 2 1.96 -15.57 -2.53
N TRP A 3 2.50 -15.79 -3.73
CA TRP A 3 2.02 -15.17 -4.98
C TRP A 3 0.53 -15.43 -5.26
N LEU A 4 0.03 -16.62 -4.92
CA LEU A 4 -1.38 -17.02 -5.12
C LEU A 4 -2.39 -16.19 -4.33
N LEU A 5 -1.98 -15.56 -3.22
CA LEU A 5 -2.84 -14.69 -2.42
C LEU A 5 -2.83 -13.25 -2.95
N PHE A 6 -1.69 -12.79 -3.48
CA PHE A 6 -1.56 -11.42 -3.99
C PHE A 6 -2.29 -11.21 -5.32
N THR A 7 -2.35 -12.23 -6.19
CA THR A 7 -3.04 -12.16 -7.48
C THR A 7 -4.53 -11.82 -7.37
N PRO A 8 -5.36 -12.52 -6.56
CA PRO A 8 -6.78 -12.19 -6.43
C PRO A 8 -6.99 -10.85 -5.73
N ILE A 9 -6.15 -10.47 -4.76
CA ILE A 9 -6.25 -9.19 -4.05
C ILE A 9 -5.96 -8.03 -5.01
N GLY A 10 -4.88 -8.12 -5.79
CA GLY A 10 -4.51 -7.12 -6.79
C GLY A 10 -5.55 -7.00 -7.91
N ALA A 11 -6.09 -8.14 -8.35
CA ALA A 11 -7.17 -8.17 -9.34
C ALA A 11 -8.46 -7.51 -8.81
N LEU A 12 -8.88 -7.85 -7.59
CA LEU A 12 -10.08 -7.28 -6.97
C LEU A 12 -9.93 -5.77 -6.74
N TYR A 13 -8.76 -5.33 -6.27
CA TYR A 13 -8.46 -3.91 -6.08
C TYR A 13 -8.60 -3.12 -7.38
N LEU A 14 -7.95 -3.58 -8.47
CA LEU A 14 -8.06 -2.94 -9.78
C LEU A 14 -9.50 -2.94 -10.30
N LEU A 15 -10.24 -4.03 -10.07
CA LEU A 15 -11.63 -4.19 -10.50
C LEU A 15 -12.57 -3.20 -9.81
N ILE A 16 -12.38 -2.96 -8.51
CA ILE A 16 -13.15 -1.98 -7.74
C ILE A 16 -12.71 -0.55 -8.07
N ARG A 17 -11.39 -0.31 -8.15
CA ARG A 17 -10.82 1.04 -8.34
C ARG A 17 -11.04 1.59 -9.74
N TYR A 18 -10.98 0.73 -10.76
CA TYR A 18 -11.10 1.13 -12.17
C TYR A 18 -12.24 0.37 -12.85
N ARG A 19 -13.39 1.04 -12.98
CA ARG A 19 -14.59 0.50 -13.64
C ARG A 19 -14.42 0.19 -15.14
N GLY A 20 -13.40 0.73 -15.82
CA GLY A 20 -13.13 0.47 -17.24
C GLY A 20 -12.06 -0.60 -17.46
N SER A 21 -12.34 -1.64 -18.27
CA SER A 21 -11.35 -2.69 -18.59
C SER A 21 -10.11 -2.13 -19.29
N ALA A 22 -10.28 -1.15 -20.19
CA ALA A 22 -9.19 -0.47 -20.88
C ALA A 22 -8.24 0.25 -19.90
N LYS A 23 -8.79 1.01 -18.95
CA LYS A 23 -8.00 1.67 -17.91
C LYS A 23 -7.32 0.65 -16.98
N ARG A 24 -7.97 -0.47 -16.66
CA ARG A 24 -7.36 -1.53 -15.85
C ARG A 24 -6.15 -2.14 -16.52
N GLN A 25 -6.26 -2.54 -17.79
CA GLN A 25 -5.14 -3.11 -18.54
C GLN A 25 -4.02 -2.08 -18.74
N GLN A 26 -4.38 -0.82 -19.01
CA GLN A 26 -3.38 0.24 -19.18
C GLN A 26 -2.57 0.47 -17.89
N VAL A 27 -3.24 0.55 -16.74
CA VAL A 27 -2.58 0.71 -15.44
C VAL A 27 -1.79 -0.55 -15.06
N LEU A 28 -2.33 -1.74 -15.30
CA LEU A 28 -1.63 -3.00 -15.05
C LEU A 28 -0.34 -3.10 -15.89
N ALA A 29 -0.39 -2.70 -17.16
CA ALA A 29 0.75 -2.74 -18.07
C ALA A 29 1.79 -1.65 -17.77
N GLN A 30 1.36 -0.44 -17.39
CA GLN A 30 2.28 0.67 -17.14
C GLN A 30 2.92 0.64 -15.75
N GLU A 31 2.18 0.26 -14.71
CA GLU A 31 2.66 0.34 -13.33
C GLU A 31 3.04 -1.02 -12.72
N TYR A 32 2.50 -2.12 -13.25
CA TYR A 32 2.59 -3.43 -12.60
C TYR A 32 3.09 -4.55 -13.53
N GLU A 33 3.72 -4.20 -14.66
CA GLU A 33 4.34 -5.15 -15.62
C GLU A 33 3.37 -6.24 -16.12
N ASN A 34 2.08 -5.93 -16.26
CA ASN A 34 1.01 -6.89 -16.57
C ASN A 34 0.80 -8.00 -15.52
N GLU A 35 1.41 -7.92 -14.34
CA GLU A 35 1.29 -8.92 -13.29
C GLU A 35 0.43 -8.44 -12.11
N TYR A 36 -0.71 -9.10 -11.90
CA TYR A 36 -1.60 -8.83 -10.76
C TYR A 36 -0.96 -9.13 -9.39
N ALA A 37 -0.01 -10.06 -9.33
CA ALA A 37 0.75 -10.35 -8.11
C ALA A 37 1.57 -9.13 -7.67
N ASN A 38 2.10 -8.36 -8.62
CA ASN A 38 2.88 -7.17 -8.36
C ASN A 38 2.00 -6.04 -7.78
N VAL A 39 0.76 -5.90 -8.26
CA VAL A 39 -0.26 -5.00 -7.68
C VAL A 39 -0.48 -5.29 -6.20
N GLY A 40 -0.70 -6.58 -5.86
CA GLY A 40 -0.91 -6.99 -4.48
C GLY A 40 0.32 -6.76 -3.61
N HIS A 41 1.51 -7.03 -4.13
CA HIS A 41 2.78 -6.79 -3.44
C HIS A 41 3.00 -5.31 -3.13
N VAL A 42 2.86 -4.44 -4.14
CA VAL A 42 2.99 -2.98 -4.00
C VAL A 42 1.97 -2.46 -2.98
N MET A 43 0.72 -2.91 -3.04
CA MET A 43 -0.33 -2.47 -2.10
C MET A 43 0.00 -2.84 -0.65
N VAL A 44 0.55 -4.04 -0.40
CA VAL A 44 0.98 -4.46 0.94
C VAL A 44 2.21 -3.68 1.39
N MET A 45 3.21 -3.53 0.53
CA MET A 45 4.40 -2.72 0.83
C MET A 45 4.02 -1.28 1.19
N ASN A 46 3.14 -0.66 0.41
CA ASN A 46 2.70 0.72 0.64
C ASN A 46 1.92 0.85 1.95
N THR A 47 1.11 -0.16 2.29
CA THR A 47 0.39 -0.23 3.57
C THR A 47 1.36 -0.34 4.75
N VAL A 48 2.36 -1.23 4.66
CA VAL A 48 3.39 -1.37 5.70
C VAL A 48 4.21 -0.09 5.85
N ALA A 49 4.59 0.54 4.75
CA ALA A 49 5.29 1.81 4.76
C ALA A 49 4.46 2.93 5.42
N ALA A 50 3.17 3.03 5.09
CA ALA A 50 2.26 3.98 5.70
C ALA A 50 2.13 3.78 7.22
N VAL A 51 1.98 2.53 7.67
CA VAL A 51 1.93 2.19 9.10
C VAL A 51 3.23 2.59 9.79
N LEU A 52 4.39 2.27 9.21
CA LEU A 52 5.69 2.66 9.75
C LEU A 52 5.84 4.17 9.86
N ILE A 53 5.43 4.93 8.85
CA ILE A 53 5.46 6.40 8.88
C ILE A 53 4.59 6.93 10.03
N VAL A 54 3.37 6.41 10.21
CA VAL A 54 2.49 6.80 11.31
C VAL A 54 3.12 6.51 12.68
N VAL A 55 3.76 5.35 12.84
CA VAL A 55 4.46 4.98 14.08
C VAL A 55 5.62 5.95 14.36
N VAL A 56 6.45 6.24 13.35
CA VAL A 56 7.59 7.16 13.47
C VAL A 56 7.11 8.57 13.81
N LEU A 57 6.06 9.07 13.15
CA LEU A 57 5.45 10.36 13.46
C LEU A 57 4.88 10.38 14.88
N GLY A 58 4.22 9.30 15.32
CA GLY A 58 3.74 9.16 16.69
C GLY A 58 4.87 9.25 17.71
N MET A 59 6.01 8.59 17.47
CA MET A 59 7.20 8.71 18.32
C MET A 59 7.78 10.12 18.32
N LEU A 60 7.91 10.75 17.15
CA LEU A 60 8.39 12.13 17.01
C LEU A 60 7.52 13.15 17.76
N LEU A 61 6.21 12.91 17.83
CA LEU A 61 5.28 13.77 18.58
C LEU A 61 5.27 13.45 20.08
N MET A 62 5.47 12.19 20.47
CA MET A 62 5.55 11.77 21.87
C MET A 62 6.78 12.36 22.60
N VAL A 63 7.94 12.42 21.94
CA VAL A 63 9.19 12.95 22.52
C VAL A 63 9.03 14.39 23.06
N PRO A 64 8.59 15.40 22.28
CA PRO A 64 8.41 16.76 22.79
C PRO A 64 7.29 16.86 23.83
N ILE A 65 6.23 16.05 23.74
CA ILE A 65 5.15 16.02 24.75
C ILE A 65 5.66 15.52 26.09
N CYS A 66 6.50 14.47 26.11
CA CYS A 66 7.12 13.97 27.32
C CYS A 66 8.14 14.96 27.91
N VAL A 67 8.91 15.65 27.07
CA VAL A 67 9.87 16.69 27.50
C VAL A 67 9.14 17.90 28.09
N TRP A 68 8.09 18.40 27.44
CA TRP A 68 7.28 19.51 27.95
C TRP A 68 6.55 19.21 29.25
N ARG A 69 6.28 17.94 29.55
CA ARG A 69 5.63 17.53 30.80
C ARG A 69 6.61 17.37 31.97
N GLN A 70 7.91 17.28 31.72
CA GLN A 70 8.94 17.17 32.76
C GLN A 70 9.55 18.52 33.19
N VAL A 71 9.37 19.58 32.40
CA VAL A 71 9.77 20.97 32.73
C VAL A 71 8.60 21.68 33.40
#